data_AF-A0A7S3PAA8-F1
#
_entry.id   AF-A0A7S3PAA8-F1
#
_cell.length_a   1.000
_cell.length_b   1.000
_cell.length_c   1.000
_cell.angle_alpha   90.00
_cell.angle_beta   90.00
_cell.angle_gamma   90.00
#
_symmetry.space_group_name_H-M   'P 1'
#
loop_
_entity.id
_entity.type
_entity.pdbx_description
1 polymer ?
#
loop_
_entity_poly.entity_id
_entity_poly.type
_entity_poly.pdbx_seq_one_letter_code
_entity_poly.pdbx_strand_id
1 'polypeptide(L)'
;MMIEGFGEVVLSIVAYSVCSGTLVLFNKMTLYHLPFPSLVTSFQLVMAVSFIFGAKASGILNVDPIKMEFVVPYLYYIVGFALGVYCNMKSLSVANVETVIVAKALSPCLVSILDALFLGREFPSPRSWGAIALIGVGAFGYASQDEKFQTQGASAYVWPFCY
;
A
#
# COMPACT_ATOMS: atom_id res chain seq x y z
N MET A 1 -19.79 2.64 25.19
CA MET A 1 -18.96 1.60 24.58
C MET A 1 -18.98 1.62 23.05
N MET A 2 -20.13 1.78 22.37
CA MET A 2 -20.16 1.86 20.87
C MET A 2 -19.65 3.19 20.28
N ILE A 3 -19.66 4.29 21.04
CA ILE A 3 -19.25 5.63 20.56
C ILE A 3 -17.72 5.84 20.64
N GLU A 4 -17.04 5.22 21.62
CA GLU A 4 -15.57 5.32 21.75
C GLU A 4 -14.86 4.65 20.56
N GLY A 5 -15.38 3.51 20.09
CA GLY A 5 -14.83 2.81 18.93
C GLY A 5 -15.00 3.57 17.61
N PHE A 6 -16.09 4.33 17.43
CA PHE A 6 -16.29 5.09 16.19
C PHE A 6 -15.27 6.23 16.05
N GLY A 7 -15.01 6.97 17.13
CA GLY A 7 -14.00 8.02 17.15
C GLY A 7 -12.59 7.47 16.86
N GLU A 8 -12.24 6.33 17.46
CA GLU A 8 -10.95 5.67 17.25
C GLU A 8 -10.77 5.16 15.81
N VAL A 9 -11.82 4.59 15.23
CA VAL A 9 -11.79 4.14 13.82
C VAL A 9 -11.63 5.32 12.87
N VAL A 10 -12.38 6.41 13.06
CA VAL A 10 -12.26 7.60 12.22
C VAL A 10 -10.87 8.22 12.36
N LEU A 11 -10.35 8.34 13.58
CA LEU A 11 -9.00 8.84 13.82
C LEU A 11 -7.94 7.97 13.12
N SER A 12 -8.08 6.64 13.20
CA SER A 12 -7.17 5.69 12.55
C SER A 12 -7.19 5.82 11.04
N ILE A 13 -8.39 5.97 10.43
CA ILE A 13 -8.53 6.18 8.99
C ILE A 13 -7.87 7.48 8.55
N VAL A 14 -8.10 8.59 9.29
CA VAL A 14 -7.51 9.89 8.96
C VAL A 14 -5.99 9.85 9.12
N ALA A 15 -5.49 9.32 10.24
CA ALA A 15 -4.06 9.20 10.51
C ALA A 15 -3.36 8.34 9.46
N TYR A 16 -3.93 7.19 9.11
CA TYR A 16 -3.41 6.33 8.04
C TYR A 16 -3.42 7.04 6.69
N SER A 17 -4.51 7.75 6.34
CA SER A 17 -4.64 8.44 5.06
C SER A 17 -3.61 9.57 4.92
N VAL A 18 -3.44 10.38 5.97
CA VAL A 18 -2.45 11.47 6.00
C VAL A 18 -1.03 10.91 5.92
N CYS A 19 -0.72 9.88 6.70
CA CYS A 19 0.59 9.22 6.69
C CYS A 19 0.89 8.63 5.32
N SER A 20 -0.03 7.84 4.76
CA SER A 20 0.12 7.16 3.48
C SER A 20 0.27 8.14 2.32
N GLY A 21 -0.57 9.17 2.24
CA GLY A 21 -0.48 10.20 1.19
C GLY A 21 0.83 10.98 1.24
N THR A 22 1.26 11.35 2.45
CA THR A 22 2.52 12.10 2.67
C THR A 22 3.74 11.25 2.30
N LEU A 23 3.75 9.97 2.67
CA LEU A 23 4.82 9.03 2.36
C LEU A 23 5.05 8.90 0.85
N VAL A 24 3.99 8.85 0.04
CA VAL A 24 4.10 8.74 -1.42
C VAL A 24 4.79 9.97 -2.02
N LEU A 25 4.45 11.17 -1.55
CA LEU A 25 5.08 12.42 -2.00
C LEU A 25 6.55 12.50 -1.59
N PHE A 26 6.86 12.19 -0.33
CA PHE A 26 8.25 12.17 0.16
C PHE A 26 9.10 11.11 -0.55
N ASN A 27 8.55 9.92 -0.81
CA ASN A 27 9.24 8.89 -1.58
C ASN A 27 9.59 9.38 -2.98
N LYS A 28 8.67 10.08 -3.66
CA LYS A 28 8.95 10.67 -4.98
C LYS A 28 10.05 11.72 -4.92
N MET A 29 10.00 12.63 -3.94
CA MET A 29 11.04 13.65 -3.75
C MET A 29 12.39 13.03 -3.41
N THR A 30 12.40 11.96 -2.61
CA THR A 30 13.62 11.24 -2.24
C THR A 30 14.24 10.59 -3.47
N LEU A 31 13.44 9.97 -4.32
CA LEU A 31 13.89 9.36 -5.58
C LEU A 31 14.43 10.38 -6.59
N TYR A 32 13.98 11.64 -6.52
CA TYR A 32 14.55 12.73 -7.32
C TYR A 32 16.00 13.03 -6.93
N HIS A 33 16.34 12.97 -5.64
CA HIS A 33 17.71 13.19 -5.15
C HIS A 33 18.57 11.92 -5.14
N LEU A 34 17.96 10.77 -4.86
CA LEU A 34 18.62 9.47 -4.74
C LEU A 34 17.89 8.45 -5.62
N PRO A 35 18.31 8.28 -6.89
CA PRO A 35 17.60 7.47 -7.88
C PRO A 35 17.83 5.94 -7.71
N PHE A 36 17.90 5.45 -6.46
CA PHE A 36 18.11 4.05 -6.13
C PHE A 36 16.95 3.51 -5.26
N PRO A 37 15.85 3.03 -5.88
CA PRO A 37 14.66 2.56 -5.17
C PRO A 37 14.94 1.50 -4.10
N SER A 38 15.80 0.54 -4.41
CA SER A 38 16.16 -0.55 -3.49
C SER A 38 16.88 -0.07 -2.24
N LEU A 39 17.72 0.97 -2.36
CA LEU A 39 18.42 1.55 -1.21
C LEU A 39 17.45 2.31 -0.30
N VAL A 40 16.54 3.10 -0.90
CA VAL A 40 15.52 3.83 -0.14
C VAL A 40 14.62 2.87 0.63
N THR A 41 14.10 1.82 -0.01
CA THR A 41 13.24 0.84 0.67
C THR A 41 13.98 0.08 1.75
N SER A 42 15.24 -0.29 1.53
CA SER A 42 16.04 -0.98 2.54
C SER A 42 16.25 -0.11 3.77
N PHE A 43 16.54 1.17 3.58
CA PHE A 43 16.68 2.12 4.68
C PHE A 43 15.36 2.31 5.45
N GLN A 44 14.23 2.44 4.73
CA GLN A 44 12.91 2.53 5.36
C GLN A 44 12.58 1.31 6.21
N LEU A 45 12.86 0.10 5.72
CA LEU A 45 12.64 -1.14 6.47
C LEU A 45 13.55 -1.22 7.70
N VAL A 46 14.84 -0.88 7.57
CA VAL A 46 15.78 -0.86 8.70
C VAL A 46 15.37 0.16 9.77
N MET A 47 14.94 1.35 9.35
CA MET A 47 14.45 2.38 10.27
C MET A 47 13.15 1.96 10.96
N ALA A 48 12.23 1.31 10.24
CA ALA A 48 10.99 0.78 10.84
C ALA A 48 11.29 -0.29 11.89
N VAL A 49 12.19 -1.23 11.59
CA VAL A 49 12.64 -2.26 12.55
C VAL A 49 13.28 -1.61 13.76
N SER A 50 14.19 -0.65 13.56
CA SER A 50 14.88 0.06 14.64
C SER A 50 13.90 0.82 15.54
N PHE A 51 12.89 1.47 14.96
CA PHE A 51 11.83 2.15 15.69
C PHE A 51 11.02 1.18 16.56
N ILE A 52 10.63 0.02 16.02
CA ILE A 52 9.88 -1.00 16.77
C ILE A 52 10.70 -1.56 17.94
N PHE A 53 11.98 -1.89 17.72
CA PHE A 53 12.87 -2.36 18.79
C PHE A 53 13.12 -1.28 19.85
N GLY A 54 13.28 -0.02 19.45
CA GLY A 54 13.38 1.11 20.37
C GLY A 54 12.13 1.30 21.22
N ALA A 55 10.94 1.24 20.59
CA ALA A 55 9.65 1.34 21.27
C ALA A 55 9.36 0.17 22.22
N LYS A 56 9.85 -1.02 21.88
CA LYS A 56 9.82 -2.19 22.77
C LYS A 56 10.71 -1.99 23.99
N ALA A 57 11.93 -1.49 23.79
CA ALA A 57 12.89 -1.27 24.87
C ALA A 57 12.44 -0.16 25.85
N SER A 58 11.72 0.85 25.37
CA SER A 58 11.15 1.92 26.20
C SER A 58 9.86 1.52 26.92
N GLY A 59 9.34 0.31 26.68
CA GLY A 59 8.08 -0.18 27.29
C GLY A 59 6.82 0.54 26.79
N ILE A 60 6.94 1.39 25.76
CA ILE A 60 5.81 2.12 25.16
C ILE A 60 4.91 1.16 24.36
N LEU A 61 5.51 0.13 23.75
CA LEU A 61 4.81 -0.81 22.89
C LEU A 61 4.97 -2.26 23.38
N ASN A 62 3.83 -2.92 23.61
CA ASN A 62 3.81 -4.37 23.83
C ASN A 62 4.02 -5.07 22.49
N VAL A 63 5.25 -5.48 22.22
CA VAL A 63 5.61 -6.24 21.03
C VAL A 63 5.60 -7.72 21.36
N ASP A 64 4.72 -8.46 20.69
CA ASP A 64 4.61 -9.92 20.85
C ASP A 64 5.96 -10.62 20.68
N PRO A 65 6.23 -11.68 21.49
CA PRO A 65 7.46 -12.44 21.37
C PRO A 65 7.51 -13.19 20.04
N ILE A 66 8.70 -13.23 19.43
CA ILE A 66 8.93 -13.99 18.19
C ILE A 66 8.85 -15.47 18.53
N LYS A 67 7.81 -16.14 18.03
CA LYS A 67 7.59 -17.57 18.19
C LYS A 67 8.00 -18.28 16.90
N MET A 68 9.05 -19.11 16.97
CA MET A 68 9.62 -19.80 15.80
C MET A 68 8.60 -20.67 15.03
N GLU A 69 7.59 -21.19 15.73
CA GLU A 69 6.47 -21.95 15.15
C GLU A 69 5.67 -21.17 14.09
N PHE A 70 5.59 -19.84 14.21
CA PHE A 70 4.87 -18.98 13.26
C PHE A 70 5.79 -18.29 12.25
N VAL A 71 7.10 -18.31 12.46
CA VAL A 71 8.06 -17.58 11.59
C VAL A 71 8.03 -18.11 10.16
N VAL A 72 8.00 -19.43 9.96
CA VAL A 72 8.06 -20.03 8.61
C VAL A 72 6.80 -19.73 7.78
N PRO A 73 5.57 -19.91 8.29
CA PRO A 73 4.37 -19.48 7.56
C PRO A 73 4.33 -17.97 7.31
N TYR A 74 4.79 -17.18 8.28
CA TYR A 74 4.78 -15.72 8.19
C TYR A 74 5.84 -15.19 7.21
N LEU A 75 6.85 -16.01 6.86
CA LEU A 75 7.87 -15.64 5.88
C LEU A 75 7.26 -15.34 4.51
N TYR A 76 6.28 -16.12 4.06
CA TYR A 76 5.59 -15.87 2.79
C TYR A 76 4.92 -14.49 2.77
N TYR A 77 4.29 -14.12 3.88
CA TYR A 77 3.69 -12.80 4.06
C TYR A 77 4.74 -11.69 4.06
N ILE A 78 5.85 -11.87 4.79
CA ILE A 78 6.96 -10.90 4.83
C ILE A 78 7.55 -10.68 3.43
N VAL A 79 7.77 -11.76 2.67
CA VAL A 79 8.30 -11.67 1.30
C VAL A 79 7.32 -10.93 0.40
N GLY A 80 6.03 -11.25 0.46
CA GLY A 80 4.99 -10.53 -0.28
C GLY A 80 4.93 -9.05 0.07
N PHE A 81 4.99 -8.72 1.36
CA PHE A 81 5.02 -7.34 1.85
C PHE A 81 6.27 -6.59 1.35
N ALA A 82 7.45 -7.19 1.47
CA ALA A 82 8.70 -6.57 1.02
C ALA A 82 8.72 -6.35 -0.50
N LEU A 83 8.21 -7.31 -1.27
CA LEU A 83 8.03 -7.18 -2.72
C LEU A 83 7.04 -6.06 -3.05
N GLY A 84 5.91 -5.96 -2.35
CA GLY A 84 4.96 -4.86 -2.51
C GLY A 84 5.60 -3.50 -2.24
N VAL A 85 6.33 -3.34 -1.13
CA VAL A 85 7.07 -2.10 -0.81
C VAL A 85 8.08 -1.76 -1.91
N TYR A 86 8.81 -2.75 -2.42
CA TYR A 86 9.75 -2.56 -3.52
C TYR A 86 9.07 -2.17 -4.83
N CYS A 87 8.01 -2.88 -5.23
CA CYS A 87 7.20 -2.56 -6.41
C CYS A 87 6.65 -1.14 -6.31
N ASN A 88 6.21 -0.71 -5.12
CA ASN A 88 5.74 0.65 -4.92
C ASN A 88 6.83 1.70 -5.16
N MET A 89 8.01 1.51 -4.59
CA MET A 89 9.12 2.44 -4.76
C MET A 89 9.63 2.45 -6.20
N LYS A 90 9.69 1.27 -6.85
CA LYS A 90 10.08 1.17 -8.25
C LYS A 90 9.08 1.86 -9.16
N SER A 91 7.78 1.68 -8.89
CA SER A 91 6.69 2.38 -9.56
C SER A 91 6.83 3.90 -9.44
N LEU A 92 7.14 4.41 -8.25
CA LEU A 92 7.42 5.83 -8.04
C LEU A 92 8.66 6.33 -8.78
N SER A 93 9.63 5.47 -9.07
CA SER A 93 10.83 5.86 -9.83
C SER A 93 10.58 6.02 -11.33
N VAL A 94 9.59 5.30 -11.89
CA VAL A 94 9.31 5.29 -13.34
C VAL A 94 8.05 6.08 -13.69
N ALA A 95 6.99 5.97 -12.89
CA ALA A 95 5.67 6.54 -13.15
C ALA A 95 5.45 7.88 -12.42
N ASN A 96 4.35 8.56 -12.75
CA ASN A 96 3.87 9.72 -12.01
C ASN A 96 3.25 9.29 -10.69
N VAL A 97 3.29 10.17 -9.68
CA VAL A 97 2.70 9.90 -8.36
C VAL A 97 1.21 9.61 -8.46
N GLU A 98 0.52 10.37 -9.29
CA GLU A 98 -0.91 10.20 -9.58
C GLU A 98 -1.23 8.82 -10.15
N THR A 99 -0.45 8.31 -11.11
CA THR A 99 -0.59 6.95 -11.64
C THR A 99 -0.48 5.89 -10.53
N VAL A 100 0.46 6.06 -9.60
CA VAL A 100 0.62 5.16 -8.44
C VAL A 100 -0.57 5.23 -7.49
N ILE A 101 -1.12 6.43 -7.28
CA ILE A 101 -2.31 6.64 -6.45
C ILE A 101 -3.53 5.95 -7.08
N VAL A 102 -3.72 6.10 -8.39
CA VAL A 102 -4.81 5.44 -9.12
C VAL A 102 -4.68 3.92 -9.07
N ALA A 103 -3.47 3.37 -9.26
CA ALA A 103 -3.23 1.94 -9.13
C ALA A 103 -3.57 1.42 -7.72
N LYS A 104 -3.18 2.16 -6.67
CA LYS A 104 -3.54 1.85 -5.27
C LYS A 104 -5.04 1.91 -5.00
N ALA A 105 -5.75 2.84 -5.64
CA ALA A 105 -7.19 2.96 -5.49
C ALA A 105 -7.92 1.72 -6.06
N LEU A 106 -7.31 0.99 -6.99
CA LEU A 106 -7.83 -0.26 -7.54
C LEU A 106 -7.59 -1.49 -6.65
N SER A 107 -6.60 -1.46 -5.73
CA SER A 107 -6.27 -2.61 -4.88
C SER A 107 -7.48 -3.15 -4.07
N PRO A 108 -8.35 -2.31 -3.46
CA PRO A 108 -9.57 -2.79 -2.79
C PRO A 108 -10.52 -3.57 -3.70
N CYS A 109 -10.53 -3.28 -5.01
CA CYS A 109 -11.38 -3.99 -5.97
C CYS A 109 -10.92 -5.45 -6.08
N LEU A 110 -9.62 -5.68 -6.24
CA LEU A 110 -9.02 -7.02 -6.25
C LEU A 110 -9.19 -7.72 -4.91
N VAL A 111 -8.88 -7.05 -3.80
CA VAL A 111 -9.02 -7.61 -2.44
C VAL A 111 -10.45 -8.05 -2.16
N SER A 112 -11.46 -7.27 -2.56
CA SER A 112 -12.87 -7.63 -2.35
C SER A 112 -13.29 -8.92 -3.07
N ILE A 113 -12.69 -9.21 -4.22
CA ILE A 113 -12.95 -10.44 -4.98
C ILE A 113 -12.19 -11.61 -4.35
N LEU A 114 -10.92 -11.41 -4.00
CA LEU A 114 -10.09 -12.43 -3.37
C LEU A 114 -10.62 -12.85 -2.00
N ASP A 115 -11.12 -11.90 -1.20
CA ASP A 115 -11.76 -12.17 0.08
C ASP A 115 -13.00 -13.07 -0.07
N ALA A 116 -13.82 -12.84 -1.10
CA ALA A 116 -14.98 -13.70 -1.37
C ALA A 116 -14.56 -15.12 -1.80
N LEU A 117 -13.49 -15.24 -2.61
CA LEU A 117 -13.02 -16.51 -3.15
C LEU A 117 -12.25 -17.37 -2.15
N PHE A 118 -11.33 -16.77 -1.38
CA PHE A 118 -10.41 -17.51 -0.50
C PHE A 118 -10.86 -17.53 0.96
N LEU A 119 -11.53 -16.48 1.45
CA LEU A 119 -11.99 -16.40 2.84
C LEU A 119 -13.45 -16.84 3.02
N GLY A 120 -14.14 -17.20 1.93
CA GLY A 120 -15.54 -17.66 1.96
C GLY A 120 -16.52 -16.62 2.46
N ARG A 121 -16.17 -15.33 2.39
CA ARG A 121 -17.06 -14.22 2.74
C ARG A 121 -18.16 -14.06 1.69
N GLU A 122 -19.29 -13.46 2.11
CA GLU A 122 -20.35 -13.07 1.19
C GLU A 122 -19.81 -12.11 0.12
N PHE A 123 -20.21 -12.31 -1.13
CA PHE A 123 -19.85 -11.42 -2.23
C PHE A 123 -20.32 -9.97 -1.94
N PRO A 124 -19.61 -8.96 -2.47
CA PRO A 124 -19.94 -7.56 -2.23
C PRO A 124 -21.41 -7.26 -2.58
N SER A 125 -22.05 -6.48 -1.71
CA SER A 125 -23.43 -6.02 -1.93
C SER A 125 -23.56 -5.19 -3.22
N PRO A 126 -24.77 -5.04 -3.81
CA PRO A 126 -24.96 -4.25 -5.02
C PRO A 126 -24.47 -2.80 -4.90
N ARG A 127 -24.53 -2.22 -3.70
CA ARG A 127 -23.96 -0.89 -3.39
C ARG A 127 -22.43 -0.87 -3.50
N SER A 128 -21.78 -1.93 -3.02
CA SER A 128 -20.32 -2.08 -3.07
C SER A 128 -19.83 -2.28 -4.50
N TRP A 129 -20.58 -3.03 -5.31
CA TRP A 129 -20.32 -3.12 -6.76
C TRP A 129 -20.40 -1.76 -7.46
N GLY A 130 -21.36 -0.91 -7.08
CA GLY A 130 -21.43 0.47 -7.57
C GLY A 130 -20.20 1.30 -7.21
N ALA A 131 -19.68 1.18 -5.98
CA ALA A 131 -18.46 1.86 -5.55
C ALA A 131 -17.22 1.36 -6.31
N ILE A 132 -17.07 0.04 -6.48
CA ILE A 132 -15.99 -0.56 -7.26
C ILE A 132 -16.04 -0.08 -8.71
N ALA A 133 -17.22 -0.05 -9.33
CA ALA A 133 -17.40 0.45 -10.68
C ALA A 133 -17.01 1.94 -10.80
N LEU A 134 -17.39 2.77 -9.82
CA LEU A 134 -17.03 4.18 -9.80
C LEU A 134 -15.52 4.41 -9.70
N ILE A 135 -14.82 3.63 -8.87
CA ILE A 135 -13.35 3.63 -8.79
C ILE A 135 -12.76 3.25 -10.15
N GLY A 136 -13.28 2.21 -10.80
CA GLY A 136 -12.84 1.78 -12.13
C GLY A 136 -13.01 2.86 -13.20
N VAL A 137 -14.15 3.56 -13.22
CA VAL A 137 -14.41 4.68 -14.13
C VAL A 137 -13.44 5.83 -13.90
N GLY A 138 -13.18 6.19 -12.63
CA GLY A 138 -12.20 7.24 -12.29
C GLY A 138 -10.78 6.87 -12.72
N ALA A 139 -10.38 5.61 -12.52
CA ALA A 139 -9.08 5.12 -12.96
C ALA A 139 -8.95 5.13 -14.48
N PHE A 140 -9.99 4.73 -15.21
CA PHE A 140 -10.02 4.76 -16.67
C PHE A 140 -9.92 6.19 -17.21
N GLY A 141 -10.68 7.14 -16.64
CA GLY A 141 -10.64 8.54 -17.04
C GLY A 141 -9.29 9.22 -16.78
N TYR A 142 -8.57 8.81 -15.73
CA TYR A 142 -7.19 9.26 -15.51
C TYR A 142 -6.25 8.67 -16.57
N ALA A 143 -6.33 7.36 -16.80
CA ALA A 143 -5.45 6.66 -17.74
C ALA A 143 -5.58 7.16 -19.18
N SER A 144 -6.78 7.61 -19.61
CA SER A 144 -6.98 8.18 -20.95
C SER A 144 -6.29 9.54 -21.16
N GLN A 145 -5.99 10.26 -20.07
CA GLN A 145 -5.40 11.60 -20.09
C GLN A 145 -3.91 11.62 -19.66
N ASP A 146 -3.34 10.50 -19.22
CA ASP A 146 -1.95 10.46 -18.72
C ASP A 146 -0.92 10.52 -19.87
N GLU A 147 -0.13 11.59 -19.93
CA GLU A 147 0.93 11.79 -20.93
C GLU A 147 2.02 10.70 -20.88
N LYS A 148 2.26 10.12 -19.70
CA LYS A 148 3.22 9.01 -19.56
C LYS A 148 2.70 7.68 -20.12
N PHE A 149 1.38 7.49 -20.14
CA PHE A 149 0.75 6.35 -20.81
C PHE A 149 1.03 6.40 -22.32
N GLN A 150 0.95 7.59 -22.91
CA GLN A 150 1.19 7.76 -24.36
C GLN A 150 2.67 7.67 -24.76
N THR A 151 3.60 8.01 -23.86
CA THR A 151 5.04 8.06 -24.17
C THR A 151 5.83 6.79 -23.80
N GLN A 152 5.50 6.11 -22.70
CA GLN A 152 6.21 4.89 -22.26
C GLN A 152 5.41 3.59 -22.42
N GLY A 153 4.13 3.69 -22.84
CA GLY A 153 3.26 2.55 -23.09
C GLY A 153 3.01 1.67 -21.85
N ALA A 154 2.66 0.41 -22.07
CA ALA A 154 2.32 -0.56 -21.02
C ALA A 154 3.48 -0.87 -20.04
N SER A 155 4.73 -0.58 -20.42
CA SER A 155 5.92 -0.86 -19.61
C SER A 155 5.99 -0.03 -18.31
N ALA A 156 5.46 1.19 -18.34
CA ALA A 156 5.38 2.08 -17.17
C ALA A 156 4.35 1.59 -16.13
N TYR A 157 3.41 0.74 -16.53
CA TYR A 157 2.29 0.29 -15.69
C TYR A 157 2.54 -1.06 -15.01
N VAL A 158 3.54 -1.83 -15.46
CA VAL A 158 3.85 -3.15 -14.89
C VAL A 158 4.09 -3.05 -13.38
N TRP A 159 4.94 -2.12 -12.94
CA TRP A 159 5.28 -1.97 -11.52
C TRP A 159 4.12 -1.49 -10.63
N PRO A 160 3.30 -0.49 -11.04
CA PRO A 160 2.09 -0.15 -10.28
C PRO A 160 1.04 -1.27 -10.21
N PHE A 161 0.92 -2.14 -11.23
CA PHE A 161 -0.02 -3.28 -11.17
C PHE A 161 0.53 -4.50 -10.43
N CYS A 162 1.86 -4.63 -10.34
CA CYS A 162 2.51 -5.64 -9.50
C CYS A 162 2.57 -5.27 -8.02
N TYR A 163 2.16 -4.05 -7.65
CA TYR A 163 1.96 -3.61 -6.26
C TYR A 163 0.61 -4.12 -5.73
#